data_AF-A0A2W6AMF6-F1
#
_entry.id   AF-A0A2W6AMF6-F1
#
_cell.length_a   1.000
_cell.length_b   1.000
_cell.length_c   1.000
_cell.angle_alpha   90.00
_cell.angle_beta   90.00
_cell.angle_gamma   90.00
#
_symmetry.space_group_name_H-M   'P 1'
#
loop_
_entity.id
_entity.type
_entity.pdbx_description
1 polymer ?
#
loop_
_entity_poly.entity_id
_entity_poly.type
_entity_poly.pdbx_seq_one_letter_code
_entity_poly.pdbx_strand_id
1 'polypeptide(L)'
;MARDRVIGEAMGKLHPRFQTPWLAGFAVAGVSLLLLAGSATVSSINALMSDLINAIGVQVAFYYALAGIACAWHYRKSMSTGWRTVAFAVIVPLTSALFVACVGIYQLPHLGWRVSFLSIGSIAIGVAPLMYYRRSYRGRFYRDEGVR
;
A
#
# COMPACT_ATOMS: atom_id res chain seq x y z
N MET A 1 -4.14 -1.20 -11.92
CA MET A 1 -2.73 -1.67 -11.84
C MET A 1 -2.33 -2.61 -12.98
N ALA A 2 -2.88 -3.83 -13.10
CA ALA A 2 -2.51 -4.73 -14.20
C ALA A 2 -2.90 -4.17 -15.58
N ARG A 3 -4.11 -3.60 -15.70
CA ARG A 3 -4.58 -2.91 -16.91
C ARG A 3 -3.71 -1.71 -17.31
N ASP A 4 -3.22 -0.97 -16.32
CA ASP A 4 -2.42 0.24 -16.53
C ASP A 4 -0.92 -0.09 -16.71
N ARG A 5 -0.58 -1.39 -16.87
CA ARG A 5 0.78 -1.93 -17.03
C ARG A 5 1.74 -1.56 -15.89
N VAL A 6 1.22 -1.47 -14.67
CA VAL A 6 1.99 -1.24 -13.44
C VAL A 6 2.53 -2.55 -12.86
N ILE A 7 1.81 -3.65 -13.11
CA ILE A 7 2.21 -5.01 -12.72
C ILE A 7 2.01 -5.96 -13.93
N GLY A 8 2.53 -7.18 -13.84
CA GLY A 8 2.45 -8.16 -14.94
C GLY A 8 1.01 -8.37 -15.46
N GLU A 9 0.86 -8.37 -16.79
CA GLU A 9 -0.46 -8.47 -17.46
C GLU A 9 -1.21 -9.76 -17.10
N ALA A 10 -0.49 -10.82 -16.74
CA ALA A 10 -1.08 -12.09 -16.30
C ALA A 10 -1.97 -11.94 -15.06
N MET A 11 -1.64 -11.04 -14.13
CA MET A 11 -2.43 -10.80 -12.91
C MET A 11 -3.76 -10.08 -13.20
N GLY A 12 -3.90 -9.47 -14.37
CA GLY A 12 -5.13 -8.82 -14.82
C GLY A 12 -6.02 -9.69 -15.72
N LYS A 13 -5.62 -10.93 -16.01
CA LYS A 13 -6.39 -11.83 -16.89
C LYS A 13 -7.69 -12.26 -16.21
N LEU A 14 -8.80 -11.80 -16.76
CA LEU A 14 -10.14 -12.17 -16.29
C LEU A 14 -10.57 -13.51 -16.87
N HIS A 15 -11.32 -14.28 -16.08
CA HIS A 15 -11.94 -15.51 -16.55
C HIS A 15 -13.04 -15.19 -17.58
N PRO A 16 -13.10 -15.84 -18.76
CA PRO A 16 -14.04 -15.49 -19.82
C PRO A 16 -15.51 -15.47 -19.39
N ARG A 17 -15.89 -16.43 -18.52
CA ARG A 17 -17.27 -16.61 -18.05
C ARG A 17 -17.62 -15.84 -16.77
N PHE A 18 -16.69 -15.75 -15.82
CA PHE A 18 -16.96 -15.23 -14.47
C PHE A 18 -16.43 -13.82 -14.26
N GLN A 19 -15.63 -13.30 -15.21
CA GLN A 19 -15.05 -11.96 -15.17
C GLN A 19 -14.27 -11.68 -13.87
N THR A 20 -13.72 -12.72 -13.23
CA THR A 20 -12.88 -12.62 -12.04
C THR A 20 -11.39 -12.84 -12.40
N PRO A 21 -10.46 -12.16 -11.70
CA PRO A 21 -9.02 -12.32 -11.93
C PRO A 21 -8.54 -13.63 -11.29
N TRP A 22 -8.79 -14.76 -11.94
CA TRP A 22 -8.59 -16.09 -11.37
C TRP A 22 -7.13 -16.37 -11.00
N LEU A 23 -6.15 -15.96 -11.82
CA LEU A 23 -4.71 -16.10 -11.48
C LEU A 23 -4.36 -15.39 -10.17
N ALA A 24 -4.81 -14.14 -10.02
CA ALA A 24 -4.55 -13.36 -8.81
C ALA A 24 -5.24 -14.00 -7.60
N GLY A 25 -6.47 -14.50 -7.77
CA GLY A 25 -7.21 -15.23 -6.75
C GLY A 25 -6.46 -16.46 -6.25
N PHE A 26 -5.98 -17.32 -7.16
CA PHE A 26 -5.20 -18.51 -6.80
C PHE A 26 -3.85 -18.16 -6.18
N ALA A 27 -3.17 -17.10 -6.65
CA ALA A 27 -1.92 -16.65 -6.06
C ALA A 27 -2.13 -16.23 -4.60
N VAL A 28 -3.14 -15.40 -4.32
CA VAL A 28 -3.48 -14.98 -2.95
C VAL A 28 -3.93 -16.17 -2.11
N ALA A 29 -4.78 -17.04 -2.63
CA ALA A 29 -5.25 -18.23 -1.92
C ALA A 29 -4.07 -19.17 -1.56
N GLY A 30 -3.13 -19.37 -2.48
CA GLY A 30 -1.93 -20.18 -2.24
C GLY A 30 -1.06 -19.60 -1.14
N VAL A 31 -0.78 -18.28 -1.19
CA VAL A 31 -0.02 -17.60 -0.13
C VAL A 31 -0.75 -17.67 1.22
N SER A 32 -2.06 -17.42 1.24
CA SER A 32 -2.87 -17.52 2.46
C SER A 32 -2.86 -18.92 3.05
N LEU A 33 -2.93 -19.97 2.22
CA LEU A 33 -2.89 -21.35 2.67
C LEU A 33 -1.52 -21.70 3.28
N LEU A 34 -0.42 -21.24 2.66
CA LEU A 34 0.93 -21.42 3.20
C LEU A 34 1.10 -20.69 4.55
N LEU A 35 0.63 -19.45 4.65
CA LEU A 35 0.67 -18.69 5.90
C LEU A 35 -0.20 -19.34 6.98
N LEU A 36 -1.38 -19.86 6.62
CA LEU A 36 -2.26 -20.59 7.53
C LEU A 36 -1.58 -21.87 8.06
N ALA A 37 -0.97 -22.65 7.16
CA ALA A 37 -0.22 -23.84 7.55
C ALA A 37 0.96 -23.48 8.46
N GLY A 38 1.69 -22.40 8.16
CA GLY A 38 2.75 -21.87 9.01
C GLY A 38 2.25 -21.38 10.39
N SER A 39 1.04 -20.82 10.45
CA SER A 39 0.46 -20.38 11.73
C SER A 39 0.17 -21.55 12.67
N ALA A 40 0.01 -22.78 12.17
CA ALA A 40 -0.25 -23.96 13.00
C ALA A 40 0.92 -24.33 13.92
N THR A 41 2.14 -23.83 13.65
CA THR A 41 3.32 -24.08 14.49
C THR A 41 3.47 -23.08 15.63
N VAL A 42 2.58 -22.09 15.74
CA VAL A 42 2.67 -21.02 16.74
C VAL A 42 1.85 -21.38 17.98
N SER A 43 2.47 -21.29 19.15
CA SER A 43 1.89 -21.71 20.44
C SER A 43 0.85 -20.74 21.00
N SER A 44 0.85 -19.47 20.59
CA SER A 44 -0.14 -18.46 21.00
C SER A 44 -0.71 -17.69 19.81
N ILE A 45 -1.95 -18.03 19.45
CA ILE A 45 -2.69 -17.33 18.38
C ILE A 45 -2.98 -15.88 18.77
N ASN A 46 -3.26 -15.61 20.04
CA ASN A 46 -3.60 -14.27 20.50
C ASN A 46 -2.43 -13.29 20.34
N ALA A 47 -1.22 -13.72 20.77
CA ALA A 47 -0.01 -12.92 20.61
C ALA A 47 0.31 -12.69 19.13
N LEU A 48 0.23 -13.74 18.30
CA LEU A 48 0.44 -13.64 16.86
C LEU A 48 -0.53 -12.64 16.22
N MET A 49 -1.82 -12.72 16.52
CA MET A 49 -2.81 -11.81 15.95
C MET A 49 -2.57 -10.36 16.39
N SER A 50 -2.18 -10.14 17.65
CA SER A 50 -1.81 -8.80 18.14
C SER A 50 -0.62 -8.24 17.36
N ASP A 51 0.44 -9.02 17.19
CA ASP A 51 1.64 -8.63 16.44
C ASP A 51 1.32 -8.34 14.97
N LEU A 52 0.48 -9.16 14.32
CA LEU A 52 0.06 -8.97 12.93
C LEU A 52 -0.80 -7.72 12.75
N ILE A 53 -1.76 -7.47 13.64
CA ILE A 53 -2.61 -6.27 13.61
C ILE A 53 -1.75 -5.02 13.76
N ASN A 54 -0.83 -5.03 14.74
CA ASN A 54 0.08 -3.91 14.94
C ASN A 54 1.00 -3.71 13.72
N ALA A 55 1.53 -4.79 13.13
CA ALA A 55 2.37 -4.73 11.94
C ALA A 55 1.65 -4.10 10.73
N ILE A 56 0.42 -4.54 10.47
CA ILE A 56 -0.43 -4.01 9.39
C ILE A 56 -0.81 -2.56 9.68
N GLY A 57 -1.05 -2.20 10.95
CA GLY A 57 -1.32 -0.82 11.36
C GLY A 57 -0.24 0.15 10.90
N VAL A 58 1.04 -0.21 11.06
CA VAL A 58 2.18 0.60 10.58
C VAL A 58 2.21 0.70 9.06
N GLN A 59 1.95 -0.39 8.34
CA GLN A 59 1.91 -0.39 6.87
C GLN A 59 0.79 0.51 6.33
N VAL A 60 -0.39 0.40 6.93
CA VAL A 60 -1.57 1.19 6.57
C VAL A 60 -1.34 2.66 6.88
N ALA A 61 -0.70 2.97 8.03
CA ALA A 61 -0.33 4.33 8.38
C ALA A 61 0.62 4.95 7.35
N PHE A 62 1.64 4.20 6.92
CA PHE A 62 2.57 4.63 5.87
C PHE A 62 1.86 4.89 4.53
N TYR A 63 0.99 3.98 4.10
CA TYR A 63 0.21 4.13 2.87
C TYR A 63 -0.67 5.40 2.88
N TYR A 64 -1.43 5.63 3.96
CA TYR A 64 -2.31 6.79 4.05
C TYR A 64 -1.55 8.11 4.19
N ALA A 65 -0.42 8.11 4.91
CA ALA A 65 0.44 9.29 4.98
C ALA A 65 0.96 9.70 3.60
N LEU A 66 1.45 8.74 2.81
CA LEU A 66 1.88 8.99 1.43
C LEU A 66 0.74 9.47 0.55
N ALA A 67 -0.45 8.86 0.66
CA ALA A 67 -1.62 9.26 -0.13
C ALA A 67 -2.03 10.72 0.17
N GLY A 68 -2.12 11.12 1.45
CA GLY A 68 -2.48 12.49 1.80
C GLY A 68 -1.43 13.53 1.39
N ILE A 69 -0.13 13.19 1.50
CA ILE A 69 0.96 14.03 0.99
C ILE A 69 0.87 14.16 -0.54
N ALA A 70 0.60 13.06 -1.26
CA ALA A 70 0.43 13.08 -2.71
C ALA A 70 -0.75 13.96 -3.15
N CYS A 71 -1.89 13.90 -2.45
CA CYS A 71 -3.03 14.79 -2.69
C CYS A 71 -2.63 16.26 -2.53
N ALA A 72 -1.97 16.60 -1.42
CA ALA A 72 -1.52 17.97 -1.17
C ALA A 72 -0.51 18.44 -2.24
N TRP A 73 0.40 17.58 -2.68
CA TRP A 73 1.37 17.90 -3.72
C TRP A 73 0.72 18.11 -5.09
N HIS A 74 -0.27 17.30 -5.44
CA HIS A 74 -1.00 17.41 -6.71
C HIS A 74 -1.76 18.74 -6.79
N TYR A 75 -2.50 19.10 -5.73
CA TYR A 75 -3.34 20.30 -5.71
C TYR A 75 -2.62 21.60 -5.33
N ARG A 76 -1.31 21.58 -5.05
CA ARG A 76 -0.53 22.77 -4.67
C ARG A 76 -0.65 23.96 -5.63
N LYS A 77 -0.85 23.69 -6.93
CA LYS A 77 -0.99 24.73 -7.98
C LYS A 77 -2.44 25.12 -8.26
N SER A 78 -3.42 24.35 -7.77
CA SER A 78 -4.85 24.66 -7.90
C SER A 78 -5.35 25.68 -6.88
N MET A 79 -4.46 26.31 -6.12
CA MET A 79 -4.79 27.34 -5.11
C MET A 79 -5.68 28.47 -5.67
N SER A 80 -5.63 28.71 -6.99
CA SER A 80 -6.41 29.74 -7.68
C SER A 80 -7.86 29.38 -7.99
N THR A 81 -8.31 28.13 -7.75
CA THR A 81 -9.68 27.67 -8.10
C THR A 81 -10.71 27.84 -6.98
N GLY A 82 -10.30 28.19 -5.75
CA GLY A 82 -11.22 28.53 -4.66
C GLY A 82 -10.84 27.93 -3.29
N TRP A 83 -11.22 28.63 -2.22
CA TRP A 83 -10.87 28.28 -0.84
C TRP A 83 -11.38 26.91 -0.38
N ARG A 84 -12.56 26.49 -0.84
CA ARG A 84 -13.15 25.18 -0.52
C ARG A 84 -12.30 24.04 -1.07
N THR A 85 -11.83 24.16 -2.31
CA THR A 85 -10.97 23.16 -2.94
C THR A 85 -9.66 23.02 -2.18
N VAL A 86 -9.06 24.13 -1.76
CA VAL A 86 -7.84 24.11 -0.93
C VAL A 86 -8.09 23.44 0.42
N ALA A 87 -9.18 23.78 1.10
CA ALA A 87 -9.50 23.20 2.40
C ALA A 87 -9.70 21.67 2.32
N PHE A 88 -10.53 21.19 1.39
CA PHE A 88 -10.86 19.77 1.30
C PHE A 88 -9.83 18.92 0.55
N ALA A 89 -9.11 19.48 -0.43
CA ALA A 89 -8.13 18.72 -1.22
C ALA A 89 -6.70 18.81 -0.70
N VAL A 90 -6.37 19.83 0.11
CA VAL A 90 -5.01 20.02 0.66
C VAL A 90 -5.02 19.95 2.19
N ILE A 91 -5.79 20.80 2.87
CA ILE A 91 -5.69 20.93 4.34
C ILE A 91 -6.14 19.65 5.04
N VAL A 92 -7.31 19.12 4.69
CA VAL A 92 -7.85 17.89 5.32
C VAL A 92 -6.93 16.69 5.07
N PRO A 93 -6.52 16.38 3.81
CA PRO A 93 -5.62 15.25 3.56
C PRO A 93 -4.24 15.41 4.20
N LEU A 94 -3.69 16.63 4.23
CA LEU A 94 -2.37 16.89 4.81
C LEU A 94 -2.40 16.78 6.33
N THR A 95 -3.45 17.28 6.98
CA THR A 95 -3.64 17.14 8.43
C THR A 95 -3.80 15.67 8.81
N SER A 96 -4.59 14.91 8.04
CA SER A 96 -4.74 13.46 8.24
C SER A 96 -3.41 12.73 8.05
N ALA A 97 -2.67 13.03 6.97
CA ALA A 97 -1.38 12.42 6.70
C ALA A 97 -0.37 12.68 7.83
N LEU A 98 -0.31 13.92 8.33
CA LEU A 98 0.58 14.27 9.44
C LEU A 98 0.20 13.52 10.73
N PHE A 99 -1.09 13.48 11.06
CA PHE A 99 -1.57 12.77 12.24
C PHE A 99 -1.24 11.27 12.18
N VAL A 100 -1.58 10.62 11.08
CA VAL A 100 -1.35 9.18 10.89
C VAL A 100 0.14 8.86 10.83
N ALA A 101 0.96 9.73 10.21
CA ALA A 101 2.42 9.57 10.21
C ALA A 101 3.00 9.67 11.63
N CYS A 102 2.57 10.65 12.43
CA CYS A 102 3.00 10.78 13.82
C CYS A 102 2.63 9.54 14.65
N VAL A 103 1.40 9.03 14.51
CA VAL A 103 0.96 7.81 15.20
C VAL A 103 1.80 6.61 14.78
N GLY A 104 2.05 6.42 13.48
CA GLY A 104 2.88 5.32 12.98
C GLY A 104 4.32 5.38 13.52
N ILE A 105 4.93 6.57 13.57
CA ILE A 105 6.27 6.77 14.13
C ILE A 105 6.29 6.51 15.63
N TYR A 106 5.27 6.98 16.36
CA TYR A 106 5.14 6.75 17.79
C TYR A 106 4.95 5.27 18.14
N GLN A 107 4.26 4.52 17.28
CA GLN A 107 3.99 3.11 17.51
C GLN A 107 5.24 2.24 17.31
N LEU A 108 6.12 2.58 16.34
CA LEU A 108 7.36 1.83 15.99
C LEU A 108 8.21 1.32 17.17
N PRO A 109 8.57 2.12 18.18
CA PRO A 109 9.32 1.63 19.34
C PRO A 109 8.49 0.72 20.25
N HIS A 110 7.16 0.86 20.26
CA HIS A 110 6.25 0.10 21.11
C HIS A 110 5.91 -1.29 20.58
N LEU A 111 6.01 -1.55 19.26
CA LEU A 111 5.75 -2.90 18.71
C LEU A 111 6.84 -3.92 19.08
N GLY A 112 8.00 -3.46 19.57
CA GLY A 112 9.17 -4.29 19.75
C GLY A 112 9.93 -4.55 18.45
N TRP A 113 11.21 -4.90 18.59
CA TRP A 113 12.15 -5.00 17.47
C TRP A 113 11.71 -5.99 16.38
N ARG A 114 11.12 -7.14 16.75
CA ARG A 114 10.73 -8.18 15.78
C ARG A 114 9.66 -7.69 14.81
N VAL A 115 8.60 -7.09 15.34
CA VAL A 115 7.45 -6.63 14.57
C VAL A 115 7.82 -5.38 13.76
N SER A 116 8.60 -4.46 14.32
CA SER A 116 9.05 -3.26 13.60
C SER A 116 9.96 -3.60 12.42
N PHE A 117 10.86 -4.58 12.56
CA PHE A 117 11.67 -5.07 11.44
C PHE A 117 10.82 -5.74 10.37
N LEU A 118 9.80 -6.51 10.77
CA LEU A 118 8.88 -7.15 9.82
C LEU A 118 8.09 -6.10 9.04
N SER A 119 7.55 -5.07 9.70
CA SER A 119 6.82 -3.98 9.06
C SER A 119 7.70 -3.17 8.11
N ILE A 120 8.86 -2.68 8.57
CA ILE A 120 9.78 -1.90 7.72
C ILE A 120 10.31 -2.77 6.58
N GLY A 121 10.68 -4.01 6.87
CA GLY A 121 11.16 -4.98 5.89
C GLY A 121 10.13 -5.25 4.79
N SER A 122 8.86 -5.42 5.14
CA SER A 122 7.78 -5.62 4.16
C SER A 122 7.56 -4.40 3.26
N ILE A 123 7.64 -3.18 3.82
CA ILE A 123 7.58 -1.93 3.04
C ILE A 123 8.76 -1.87 2.06
N ALA A 124 9.97 -2.17 2.53
CA ALA A 124 11.18 -2.19 1.70
C ALA A 124 11.11 -3.27 0.60
N ILE A 125 10.62 -4.46 0.92
CA ILE A 125 10.38 -5.53 -0.05
C ILE A 125 9.40 -5.07 -1.13
N GLY A 126 8.37 -4.30 -0.79
CA GLY A 126 7.43 -3.72 -1.76
C GLY A 126 8.07 -2.76 -2.77
N VAL A 127 9.20 -2.13 -2.43
CA VAL A 127 9.97 -1.27 -3.35
C VAL A 127 10.67 -2.09 -4.44
N ALA A 128 11.10 -3.31 -4.14
CA ALA A 128 11.79 -4.18 -5.10
C ALA A 128 10.95 -4.52 -6.36
N PRO A 129 9.70 -5.02 -6.26
CA PRO A 129 8.86 -5.24 -7.43
C PRO A 129 8.50 -3.92 -8.11
N LEU A 130 8.31 -2.82 -7.38
CA LEU A 130 8.10 -1.50 -8.00
C LEU A 130 9.29 -1.09 -8.88
N MET A 131 10.52 -1.27 -8.41
CA MET A 131 11.74 -1.00 -9.18
C MET A 131 11.90 -1.94 -10.36
N TYR A 132 11.63 -3.24 -10.17
CA TYR A 132 11.68 -4.25 -11.23
C TYR A 132 10.67 -3.94 -12.35
N TYR A 133 9.41 -3.71 -11.99
CA TYR A 133 8.35 -3.38 -12.95
C TYR A 133 8.55 -2.01 -13.58
N ARG A 134 9.06 -1.01 -12.86
CA ARG A 134 9.44 0.29 -13.44
C ARG A 134 10.54 0.17 -14.50
N ARG A 135 11.51 -0.75 -14.33
CA ARG A 135 12.57 -0.99 -15.33
C ARG A 135 12.07 -1.82 -16.51
N SER A 136 11.22 -2.81 -16.25
CA SER A 136 10.76 -3.78 -17.26
C SER A 136 9.58 -3.24 -18.10
N TYR A 137 8.67 -2.48 -17.50
CA TYR A 137 7.47 -1.95 -18.16
C TYR A 137 7.54 -0.42 -18.29
N ARG A 138 7.74 0.07 -19.53
CA ARG A 138 7.64 1.50 -19.90
C ARG A 138 6.18 1.97 -20.06
N GLY A 139 5.29 1.56 -19.15
CA GLY A 139 3.86 1.92 -19.22
C GLY A 139 3.62 3.43 -19.12
N ARG A 140 2.54 3.94 -19.72
CA ARG A 140 2.11 5.36 -19.66
C ARG A 140 1.97 5.89 -18.22
N PHE A 141 1.77 5.02 -17.23
CA PHE A 141 1.77 5.40 -15.81
C PHE A 141 3.13 5.96 -15.32
N TYR A 142 4.26 5.47 -15.86
CA TYR A 142 5.60 5.91 -15.47
C TYR A 142 6.15 7.07 -16.32
N ARG A 143 5.51 7.35 -17.48
CA ARG A 143 5.83 8.46 -18.37
C ARG A 143 4.63 9.39 -18.34
N ASP A 144 4.70 10.39 -17.47
CA ASP A 144 3.66 11.37 -17.16
C ASP A 144 3.14 12.12 -18.42
N GLU A 145 2.34 11.46 -19.26
CA GLU A 145 1.63 12.01 -20.44
C GLU A 145 0.13 12.15 -20.15
N GLY A 146 -0.22 12.31 -18.86
CA GLY A 146 -1.57 12.09 -18.35
C GLY A 146 -2.33 13.34 -17.92
N VAL A 147 -1.80 14.56 -18.06
CA VAL A 147 -2.56 15.80 -17.88
C VAL A 147 -1.92 16.92 -18.72
N ARG A 148 -2.43 17.11 -19.93
CA ARG A 148 -2.47 18.42 -20.59
C ARG A 148 -3.92 18.70 -20.94
#